data_AF-A0AAN6WJW3-F1
#
_entry.id   AF-A0AAN6WJW3-F1
#
_cell.length_a   1.000
_cell.length_b   1.000
_cell.length_c   1.000
_cell.angle_alpha   90.00
_cell.angle_beta   90.00
_cell.angle_gamma   90.00
#
_symmetry.space_group_name_H-M   'P 1'
#
loop_
_entity.id
_entity.type
_entity.pdbx_description
1 polymer ?
#
loop_
_entity_poly.entity_id
_entity_poly.type
_entity_poly.pdbx_seq_one_letter_code
_entity_poly.pdbx_strand_id
1 'polypeptide(L)'
;YVKNQLVGPNRDPEFPEPERLIAKQNGRGTPANVAVQKDFGSENFQIGTNHVHGCTVVVAVSETSVYMSHIWEVEALRGKDTLDGRTQQAFKARVLDFLDGTSTAQSSPTLQKGIGPGIDATKFAAGTQAHIMTPLIENEATGTYGPGIQYPNKVAAIVGHIRPKLGNVEAVTRSYTPLDFDTDDNGNVVRDPAKPDSSIADTNAKGMVLFQYHAATGAWRLFIEERRFEGKKNTGGKKRK
;
A
#
# COMPACT_ATOMS: atom_id res chain seq x y z
N TYR A 1 4.65 -15.21 -13.56
CA TYR A 1 4.45 -15.11 -12.11
C TYR A 1 5.75 -14.80 -11.41
N VAL A 2 5.83 -13.65 -10.73
CA VAL A 2 6.94 -13.38 -9.80
C VAL A 2 6.66 -14.19 -8.54
N LYS A 3 7.63 -14.92 -8.01
CA LYS A 3 7.46 -15.62 -6.74
C LYS A 3 7.33 -14.59 -5.61
N ASN A 4 6.59 -14.92 -4.56
CA ASN A 4 6.47 -14.04 -3.39
C ASN A 4 7.88 -13.70 -2.86
N GLN A 5 8.24 -12.43 -2.89
CA GLN A 5 9.55 -11.94 -2.44
C GLN A 5 9.56 -11.62 -0.93
N LEU A 6 8.38 -11.57 -0.32
CA LEU A 6 8.20 -11.22 1.10
C LEU A 6 8.33 -12.44 2.01
N VAL A 7 8.09 -13.66 1.49
CA VAL A 7 8.06 -14.90 2.29
C VAL A 7 8.81 -16.04 1.58
N GLY A 8 9.59 -16.80 2.36
CA GLY A 8 10.25 -18.03 1.91
C GLY A 8 11.58 -17.84 1.18
N PRO A 9 12.14 -18.90 0.57
CA PRO A 9 13.49 -18.92 -0.01
C PRO A 9 13.60 -18.25 -1.38
N ASN A 10 12.49 -17.73 -1.93
CA ASN A 10 12.41 -17.24 -3.31
C ASN A 10 12.79 -15.76 -3.45
N ARG A 11 13.67 -15.27 -2.57
CA ARG A 11 14.10 -13.88 -2.49
C ARG A 11 15.03 -13.55 -3.65
N ASP A 12 14.87 -12.35 -4.19
CA ASP A 12 15.75 -11.76 -5.17
C ASP A 12 17.07 -11.42 -4.45
N PRO A 13 18.17 -12.12 -4.74
CA PRO A 13 19.43 -11.95 -4.01
C PRO A 13 20.03 -10.55 -4.21
N GLU A 14 19.55 -9.79 -5.19
CA GLU A 14 19.98 -8.41 -5.45
C GLU A 14 19.38 -7.41 -4.45
N PHE A 15 18.31 -7.77 -3.72
CA PHE A 15 17.60 -6.89 -2.81
C PHE A 15 17.67 -7.39 -1.35
N PRO A 16 17.86 -6.48 -0.37
CA PRO A 16 17.79 -6.84 1.04
C PRO A 16 16.37 -7.21 1.44
N GLU A 17 16.17 -7.68 2.68
CA GLU A 17 14.81 -7.94 3.18
C GLU A 17 13.87 -6.74 3.00
N PRO A 18 12.61 -6.98 2.57
CA PRO A 18 11.63 -5.93 2.45
C PRO A 18 11.29 -5.28 3.78
N GLU A 19 11.27 -3.96 3.76
CA GLU A 19 10.63 -3.19 4.80
C GLU A 19 9.12 -3.43 4.71
N ARG A 20 8.59 -4.13 5.71
CA ARG A 20 7.20 -4.59 5.71
C ARG A 20 6.25 -3.47 6.14
N LEU A 21 5.22 -3.23 5.34
CA LEU A 21 4.12 -2.33 5.69
C LEU A 21 3.06 -3.04 6.53
N ILE A 22 3.49 -3.74 7.57
CA ILE A 22 2.61 -4.45 8.50
C ILE A 22 3.02 -4.03 9.91
N ALA A 23 2.07 -3.51 10.68
CA ALA A 23 2.32 -3.12 12.04
C ALA A 23 2.49 -4.37 12.89
N LYS A 24 3.51 -4.39 13.74
CA LYS A 24 3.66 -5.41 14.78
C LYS A 24 3.82 -4.75 16.13
N GLN A 25 3.04 -5.19 17.12
CA GLN A 25 3.18 -4.79 18.52
C GLN A 25 3.34 -6.06 19.34
N ASN A 26 4.44 -6.15 20.10
CA ASN A 26 4.82 -7.33 20.88
C ASN A 26 4.86 -8.63 20.03
N GLY A 27 5.35 -8.52 18.80
CA GLY A 27 5.46 -9.64 17.86
C GLY A 27 4.16 -10.05 17.16
N ARG A 28 3.01 -9.48 17.54
CA ARG A 28 1.71 -9.74 16.91
C ARG A 28 1.37 -8.67 15.88
N GLY A 29 0.74 -9.07 14.78
CA GLY A 29 0.18 -8.13 13.81
C GLY A 29 -0.81 -7.18 14.47
N THR A 30 -0.77 -5.90 14.12
CA THR A 30 -1.79 -4.94 14.55
C THR A 30 -2.50 -4.35 13.35
N PRO A 31 -3.77 -3.93 13.52
CA PRO A 31 -4.54 -3.37 12.42
C PRO A 31 -4.18 -1.89 12.15
N ALA A 32 -3.03 -1.39 12.63
CA ALA A 32 -2.63 0.00 12.40
C ALA A 32 -2.23 0.22 10.92
N ASN A 33 -2.56 1.40 10.40
CA ASN A 33 -2.01 1.85 9.13
C ASN A 33 -0.48 1.98 9.26
N VAL A 34 0.26 1.60 8.22
CA VAL A 34 1.74 1.70 8.20
C VAL A 34 2.19 2.43 6.96
N ALA A 35 3.15 3.33 7.13
CA ALA A 35 3.78 4.03 6.03
C ALA A 35 5.30 3.98 6.14
N VAL A 36 5.95 4.00 4.99
CA VAL A 36 7.39 4.13 4.84
C VAL A 36 7.64 5.18 3.77
N GLN A 37 8.60 6.06 4.02
CA GLN A 37 9.14 6.96 3.00
C GLN A 37 10.64 6.79 2.94
N LYS A 38 11.18 6.58 1.74
CA LYS A 38 12.61 6.32 1.56
C LYS A 38 13.15 7.06 0.35
N ASP A 39 14.30 7.72 0.57
CA ASP A 39 15.05 8.40 -0.47
C ASP A 39 15.80 7.38 -1.32
N PHE A 40 15.89 7.67 -2.61
CA PHE A 40 16.76 6.96 -3.53
C PHE A 40 18.21 7.34 -3.25
N GLY A 41 19.08 6.34 -3.17
CA GLY A 41 20.47 6.52 -2.77
C GLY A 41 21.38 5.47 -3.38
N SER A 42 22.47 5.16 -2.67
CA SER A 42 23.49 4.22 -3.12
C SER A 42 23.16 2.76 -2.83
N GLU A 43 22.04 2.47 -2.17
CA GLU A 43 21.69 1.12 -1.74
C GLU A 43 20.39 0.64 -2.37
N ASN A 44 20.37 -0.64 -2.74
CA ASN A 44 19.15 -1.32 -3.15
C ASN A 44 18.21 -1.43 -1.95
N PHE A 45 16.92 -1.26 -2.17
CA PHE A 45 15.93 -1.51 -1.13
C PHE A 45 14.61 -1.96 -1.71
N GLN A 46 13.78 -2.52 -0.84
CA GLN A 46 12.42 -2.86 -1.18
C GLN A 46 11.46 -2.60 -0.02
N ILE A 47 10.23 -2.20 -0.36
CA ILE A 47 9.14 -1.92 0.57
C ILE A 47 7.94 -2.71 0.09
N GLY A 48 7.20 -3.37 0.98
CA GLY A 48 6.02 -4.08 0.53
C GLY A 48 5.11 -4.62 1.62
N THR A 49 3.98 -5.14 1.15
CA THR A 49 3.01 -5.87 1.96
C THR A 49 2.54 -7.11 1.20
N ASN A 50 2.33 -8.19 1.94
CA ASN A 50 1.59 -9.38 1.51
C ASN A 50 0.17 -9.29 2.06
N HIS A 51 -0.63 -10.34 1.86
CA HIS A 51 -1.92 -10.52 2.52
C HIS A 51 -2.93 -9.40 2.26
N VAL A 52 -2.85 -8.77 1.09
CA VAL A 52 -3.79 -7.70 0.75
C VAL A 52 -5.16 -8.31 0.43
N HIS A 53 -6.08 -8.18 1.39
CA HIS A 53 -7.47 -8.66 1.32
C HIS A 53 -8.45 -7.50 1.07
N GLY A 54 -8.82 -6.72 2.09
CA GLY A 54 -9.63 -5.50 1.89
C GLY A 54 -8.85 -4.18 2.01
N CYS A 55 -7.52 -4.23 2.12
CA CYS A 55 -6.72 -3.05 2.42
C CYS A 55 -6.54 -2.13 1.20
N THR A 56 -6.24 -0.85 1.43
CA THR A 56 -5.85 0.07 0.36
C THR A 56 -4.37 0.43 0.51
N VAL A 57 -3.61 0.39 -0.59
CA VAL A 57 -2.19 0.77 -0.61
C VAL A 57 -2.03 2.03 -1.44
N VAL A 58 -1.36 3.03 -0.87
CA VAL A 58 -1.02 4.28 -1.56
C VAL A 58 0.49 4.29 -1.81
N VAL A 59 0.88 4.45 -3.06
CA VAL A 59 2.27 4.60 -3.48
C VAL A 59 2.43 5.95 -4.16
N ALA A 60 3.39 6.76 -3.73
CA ALA A 60 3.86 7.91 -4.47
C ALA A 60 5.34 7.72 -4.77
N VAL A 61 5.76 7.93 -6.02
CA VAL A 61 7.15 7.76 -6.43
C VAL A 61 7.58 8.96 -7.26
N SER A 62 8.70 9.58 -6.90
CA SER A 62 9.33 10.67 -7.64
C SER A 62 10.67 10.21 -8.24
N GLU A 63 11.46 11.15 -8.75
CA GLU A 63 12.83 10.87 -9.19
C GLU A 63 13.82 10.63 -8.03
N THR A 64 13.43 10.95 -6.79
CA THR A 64 14.33 10.98 -5.63
C THR A 64 13.82 10.24 -4.42
N SER A 65 12.53 9.88 -4.36
CA SER A 65 11.95 9.23 -3.19
C SER A 65 10.74 8.36 -3.57
N VAL A 66 10.45 7.40 -2.71
CA VAL A 66 9.17 6.68 -2.69
C VAL A 66 8.50 6.86 -1.33
N TYR A 67 7.19 7.04 -1.34
CA TYR A 67 6.30 6.91 -0.20
C TYR A 67 5.37 5.75 -0.46
N MET A 68 5.21 4.87 0.52
CA MET A 68 4.31 3.74 0.41
C MET A 68 3.58 3.56 1.74
N SER A 69 2.26 3.48 1.69
CA SER A 69 1.43 3.23 2.87
C SER A 69 0.45 2.10 2.64
N HIS A 70 0.20 1.35 3.71
CA HIS A 70 -0.79 0.30 3.80
C HIS A 70 -1.88 0.77 4.77
N ILE A 71 -3.07 0.98 4.23
CA ILE A 71 -4.25 1.44 4.95
C ILE A 71 -5.13 0.22 5.24
N TRP A 72 -5.21 -0.14 6.51
CA TRP A 72 -5.86 -1.35 6.97
C TRP A 72 -7.38 -1.22 6.92
N GLU A 73 -8.07 -2.24 6.40
CA GLU A 73 -9.51 -2.13 6.16
C GLU A 73 -10.31 -1.94 7.45
N VAL A 74 -10.02 -2.74 8.48
CA VAL A 74 -10.85 -2.81 9.69
C VAL A 74 -10.80 -1.50 10.47
N GLU A 75 -9.64 -0.87 10.48
CA GLU A 75 -9.45 0.41 11.15
C GLU A 75 -9.87 1.56 10.25
N ALA A 76 -9.47 1.61 8.98
CA ALA A 76 -9.62 2.84 8.21
C ALA A 76 -10.80 2.86 7.23
N LEU A 77 -11.24 1.71 6.74
CA LEU A 77 -12.09 1.62 5.54
C LEU A 77 -13.41 0.88 5.77
N ARG A 78 -13.54 0.11 6.85
CA ARG A 78 -14.72 -0.68 7.17
C ARG A 78 -15.94 0.20 7.42
N GLY A 79 -17.12 -0.36 7.13
CA GLY A 79 -18.41 0.31 7.26
C GLY A 79 -18.84 0.97 5.95
N LYS A 80 -19.93 1.75 6.02
CA LYS A 80 -20.49 2.41 4.84
C LYS A 80 -19.43 3.27 4.15
N ASP A 81 -19.41 3.23 2.82
CA ASP A 81 -18.61 4.15 2.01
C ASP A 81 -19.30 5.53 1.90
N THR A 82 -19.78 6.04 3.03
CA THR A 82 -20.34 7.38 3.14
C THR A 82 -19.34 8.26 3.87
N LEU A 83 -19.09 9.44 3.31
CA LEU A 83 -18.23 10.46 3.94
C LEU A 83 -19.11 11.51 4.61
N ASP A 84 -19.98 11.07 5.52
CA ASP A 84 -20.89 11.91 6.31
C ASP A 84 -20.67 11.76 7.82
N GLY A 85 -20.97 12.83 8.57
CA GLY A 85 -21.00 12.86 10.02
C GLY A 85 -19.76 12.25 10.70
N ARG A 86 -20.00 11.25 11.57
CA ARG A 86 -18.93 10.59 12.34
C ARG A 86 -18.03 9.71 11.48
N THR A 87 -18.55 9.12 10.41
CA THR A 87 -17.77 8.28 9.48
C THR A 87 -16.72 9.11 8.76
N GLN A 88 -17.08 10.31 8.30
CA GLN A 88 -16.14 11.25 7.68
C GLN A 88 -15.03 11.68 8.65
N GLN A 89 -15.38 12.01 9.89
CA GLN A 89 -14.40 12.42 10.90
C GLN A 89 -13.43 11.30 11.24
N ALA A 90 -13.94 10.07 11.43
CA ALA A 90 -13.11 8.90 11.68
C ALA A 90 -12.19 8.61 10.49
N PHE A 91 -12.72 8.63 9.26
CA PHE A 91 -11.93 8.42 8.05
C PHE A 91 -10.84 9.48 7.90
N LYS A 92 -11.17 10.77 8.08
CA LYS A 92 -10.19 11.86 8.03
C LYS A 92 -9.07 11.63 9.05
N ALA A 93 -9.40 11.39 10.31
CA ALA A 93 -8.41 11.21 11.37
C ALA A 93 -7.52 9.96 11.18
N ARG A 94 -8.10 8.86 10.68
CA ARG A 94 -7.41 7.58 10.50
C ARG A 94 -6.58 7.53 9.22
N VAL A 95 -7.04 8.18 8.16
CA VAL A 95 -6.44 8.07 6.82
C VAL A 95 -5.79 9.37 6.39
N LEU A 96 -6.56 10.44 6.27
CA LEU A 96 -6.05 11.68 5.69
C LEU A 96 -5.00 12.35 6.59
N ASP A 97 -5.28 12.41 7.90
CA ASP A 97 -4.33 12.95 8.88
C ASP A 97 -3.12 12.03 9.07
N PHE A 98 -3.29 10.72 8.84
CA PHE A 98 -2.17 9.77 8.83
C PHE A 98 -1.25 9.99 7.62
N LEU A 99 -1.82 10.12 6.42
CA LEU A 99 -1.07 10.48 5.21
C LEU A 99 -0.38 11.84 5.34
N ASP A 100 -0.88 12.72 6.22
CA ASP A 100 -0.28 14.02 6.53
C ASP A 100 0.79 13.95 7.62
N GLY A 101 0.89 12.85 8.34
CA GLY A 101 1.76 12.73 9.53
C GLY A 101 1.25 13.56 10.71
N THR A 102 -0.01 14.01 10.67
CA THR A 102 -0.67 14.82 11.70
C THR A 102 -1.62 14.00 12.56
N SER A 103 -1.78 12.70 12.28
CA SER A 103 -2.58 11.79 13.09
C SER A 103 -2.07 11.79 14.53
N THR A 104 -2.91 12.31 15.43
CA THR A 104 -2.63 12.35 16.87
C THR A 104 -2.95 10.99 17.50
N ALA A 105 -2.21 10.62 18.55
CA ALA A 105 -2.54 9.43 19.32
C ALA A 105 -3.90 9.63 19.99
N GLN A 106 -4.87 8.79 19.61
CA GLN A 106 -6.15 8.47 20.26
C GLN A 106 -6.96 9.60 20.92
N SER A 107 -8.11 9.92 20.32
CA SER A 107 -9.31 10.33 21.06
C SER A 107 -10.26 9.16 21.37
N SER A 108 -9.92 7.92 20.98
CA SER A 108 -10.71 6.70 21.29
C SER A 108 -9.80 5.53 21.67
N PRO A 109 -10.13 4.74 22.70
CA PRO A 109 -9.35 3.59 23.15
C PRO A 109 -9.22 2.47 22.10
N THR A 110 -10.05 2.47 21.06
CA THR A 110 -10.00 1.50 19.95
C THR A 110 -9.17 1.97 18.77
N LEU A 111 -8.76 3.24 18.71
CA LEU A 111 -8.07 3.80 17.55
C LEU A 111 -6.58 3.54 17.61
N GLN A 112 -6.02 2.69 16.75
CA GLN A 112 -4.56 2.61 16.68
C GLN A 112 -4.00 3.81 15.93
N LYS A 113 -3.01 4.48 16.52
CA LYS A 113 -2.22 5.50 15.80
C LYS A 113 -1.49 4.80 14.65
N GLY A 114 -1.56 5.38 13.45
CA GLY A 114 -0.75 4.89 12.34
C GLY A 114 0.76 4.96 12.65
N ILE A 115 1.52 4.06 12.04
CA ILE A 115 2.96 3.92 12.24
C ILE A 115 3.68 4.43 10.99
N GLY A 116 4.74 5.20 11.19
CA GLY A 116 5.54 5.76 10.10
C GLY A 116 5.23 7.23 9.79
N PRO A 117 5.90 7.80 8.77
CA PRO A 117 5.80 9.21 8.47
C PRO A 117 4.54 9.54 7.64
N GLY A 118 4.14 10.81 7.68
CA GLY A 118 3.32 11.40 6.62
C GLY A 118 4.10 11.59 5.33
N ILE A 119 3.40 11.93 4.26
CA ILE A 119 4.01 12.30 2.97
C ILE A 119 4.76 13.61 3.13
N ASP A 120 6.08 13.58 2.95
CA ASP A 120 6.89 14.78 2.83
C ASP A 120 6.82 15.30 1.40
N ALA A 121 5.91 16.24 1.16
CA ALA A 121 5.67 16.84 -0.16
C ALA A 121 6.94 17.46 -0.79
N THR A 122 7.94 17.85 0.02
CA THR A 122 9.18 18.43 -0.52
C THR A 122 10.00 17.44 -1.36
N LYS A 123 9.73 16.14 -1.23
CA LYS A 123 10.39 15.06 -1.98
C LYS A 123 9.67 14.67 -3.28
N PHE A 124 8.51 15.25 -3.53
CA PHE A 124 7.64 14.92 -4.65
C PHE A 124 7.42 16.15 -5.53
N ALA A 125 8.20 16.24 -6.61
CA ALA A 125 8.14 17.32 -7.60
C ALA A 125 7.61 16.82 -8.96
N ALA A 126 7.91 17.55 -10.04
CA ALA A 126 7.59 17.15 -11.41
C ALA A 126 8.11 15.73 -11.72
N GLY A 127 7.31 14.94 -12.43
CA GLY A 127 7.61 13.53 -12.72
C GLY A 127 7.16 12.55 -11.63
N THR A 128 6.54 13.04 -10.54
CA THR A 128 5.94 12.17 -9.53
C THR A 128 4.75 11.39 -10.10
N GLN A 129 4.65 10.11 -9.74
CA GLN A 129 3.54 9.22 -10.05
C GLN A 129 2.87 8.80 -8.74
N ALA A 130 1.54 8.74 -8.73
CA ALA A 130 0.77 8.21 -7.62
C ALA A 130 -0.04 7.00 -8.07
N HIS A 131 -0.02 5.94 -7.26
CA HIS A 131 -0.78 4.70 -7.47
C HIS A 131 -1.61 4.41 -6.22
N ILE A 132 -2.89 4.13 -6.42
CA ILE A 132 -3.80 3.70 -5.36
C ILE A 132 -4.26 2.30 -5.71
N MET A 133 -3.95 1.33 -4.87
CA MET A 133 -4.41 -0.05 -5.03
C MET A 133 -5.50 -0.33 -4.00
N THR A 134 -6.67 -0.75 -4.45
CA THR A 134 -7.88 -0.89 -3.62
C THR A 134 -8.70 -2.11 -4.06
N PRO A 135 -9.43 -2.80 -3.17
CA PRO A 135 -10.09 -4.06 -3.55
C PRO A 135 -11.27 -3.84 -4.50
N LEU A 136 -11.56 -4.86 -5.31
CA LEU A 136 -12.82 -4.96 -6.04
C LEU A 136 -14.00 -5.14 -5.08
N ILE A 137 -15.21 -4.79 -5.54
CA ILE A 137 -16.44 -5.07 -4.78
C ILE A 137 -16.64 -6.57 -4.68
N GLU A 138 -16.73 -7.08 -3.46
CA GLU A 138 -17.16 -8.45 -3.21
C GLU A 138 -18.68 -8.55 -3.24
N ASN A 139 -19.21 -9.52 -3.96
CA ASN A 139 -20.59 -9.95 -3.79
C ASN A 139 -20.64 -10.96 -2.64
N GLU A 140 -21.00 -10.48 -1.44
CA GLU A 140 -21.06 -11.30 -0.21
C GLU A 140 -21.96 -12.55 -0.36
N ALA A 141 -22.97 -12.52 -1.23
CA ALA A 141 -23.87 -13.66 -1.42
C ALA A 141 -23.27 -14.78 -2.27
N THR A 142 -22.30 -14.47 -3.12
CA THR A 142 -21.72 -15.42 -4.08
C THR A 142 -20.20 -15.60 -3.95
N GLY A 143 -19.53 -14.77 -3.16
CA GLY A 143 -18.06 -14.73 -3.07
C GLY A 143 -17.38 -14.30 -4.38
N THR A 144 -18.13 -13.71 -5.32
CA THR A 144 -17.62 -13.28 -6.63
C THR A 144 -17.36 -11.78 -6.66
N TYR A 145 -16.38 -11.32 -7.42
CA TYR A 145 -16.06 -9.90 -7.50
C TYR A 145 -16.74 -9.21 -8.68
N GLY A 146 -17.42 -8.09 -8.41
CA GLY A 146 -18.15 -7.31 -9.39
C GLY A 146 -17.31 -6.23 -10.09
N PRO A 147 -17.87 -5.57 -11.12
CA PRO A 147 -17.22 -4.42 -11.75
C PRO A 147 -17.28 -3.21 -10.80
N GLY A 148 -16.14 -2.82 -10.22
CA GLY A 148 -16.04 -1.64 -9.36
C GLY A 148 -15.07 -1.83 -8.21
N ILE A 149 -14.75 -0.75 -7.49
CA ILE A 149 -13.91 -0.76 -6.30
C ILE A 149 -14.76 -0.72 -5.04
N GLN A 150 -14.31 -1.34 -3.95
CA GLN A 150 -15.07 -1.45 -2.69
C GLN A 150 -15.32 -0.09 -2.01
N TYR A 151 -14.39 0.87 -2.15
CA TYR A 151 -14.43 2.14 -1.43
C TYR A 151 -14.34 3.36 -2.36
N PRO A 152 -15.26 3.54 -3.32
CA PRO A 152 -15.12 4.57 -4.35
C PRO A 152 -15.02 5.99 -3.77
N ASN A 153 -15.83 6.33 -2.76
CA ASN A 153 -15.82 7.66 -2.16
C ASN A 153 -14.59 7.90 -1.29
N LYS A 154 -14.19 6.92 -0.46
CA LYS A 154 -12.96 7.02 0.34
C LYS A 154 -11.71 7.07 -0.54
N VAL A 155 -11.64 6.30 -1.62
CA VAL A 155 -10.54 6.35 -2.60
C VAL A 155 -10.53 7.70 -3.30
N ALA A 156 -11.68 8.22 -3.73
CA ALA A 156 -11.78 9.56 -4.30
C ALA A 156 -11.28 10.64 -3.31
N ALA A 157 -11.59 10.51 -2.03
CA ALA A 157 -11.09 11.42 -0.99
C ALA A 157 -9.57 11.30 -0.79
N ILE A 158 -9.01 10.08 -0.76
CA ILE A 158 -7.54 9.87 -0.72
C ILE A 158 -6.89 10.55 -1.92
N VAL A 159 -7.41 10.30 -3.13
CA VAL A 159 -6.90 10.89 -4.38
C VAL A 159 -6.97 12.41 -4.33
N GLY A 160 -8.13 12.98 -3.97
CA GLY A 160 -8.34 14.42 -3.84
C GLY A 160 -7.42 15.06 -2.79
N HIS A 161 -7.03 14.29 -1.77
CA HIS A 161 -6.16 14.74 -0.70
C HIS A 161 -4.66 14.70 -1.09
N ILE A 162 -4.18 13.60 -1.70
CA ILE A 162 -2.75 13.46 -2.01
C ILE A 162 -2.34 14.21 -3.27
N ARG A 163 -3.23 14.34 -4.28
CA ARG A 163 -2.85 14.98 -5.56
C ARG A 163 -2.32 16.40 -5.38
N PRO A 164 -3.00 17.32 -4.66
CA PRO A 164 -2.47 18.67 -4.46
C PRO A 164 -1.12 18.68 -3.74
N LYS A 165 -0.93 17.79 -2.75
CA LYS A 165 0.32 17.68 -1.99
C LYS A 165 1.49 17.20 -2.84
N LEU A 166 1.22 16.36 -3.83
CA LEU A 166 2.20 15.81 -4.75
C LEU A 166 2.39 16.66 -6.01
N GLY A 167 1.93 17.92 -6.02
CA GLY A 167 2.07 18.82 -7.16
C GLY A 167 1.03 18.60 -8.28
N ASN A 168 -0.19 18.20 -7.93
CA ASN A 168 -1.32 17.94 -8.82
C ASN A 168 -1.12 16.80 -9.84
N VAL A 169 -0.28 15.82 -9.50
CA VAL A 169 0.00 14.66 -10.34
C VAL A 169 -1.25 13.85 -10.68
N GLU A 170 -1.17 13.08 -11.76
CA GLU A 170 -2.14 12.02 -12.02
C GLU A 170 -1.99 10.91 -10.97
N ALA A 171 -3.12 10.49 -10.43
CA ALA A 171 -3.20 9.38 -9.49
C ALA A 171 -3.94 8.23 -10.17
N VAL A 172 -3.26 7.10 -10.32
CA VAL A 172 -3.77 5.92 -11.01
C VAL A 172 -4.36 4.96 -9.99
N THR A 173 -5.69 4.83 -10.00
CA THR A 173 -6.37 3.80 -9.20
C THR A 173 -6.33 2.46 -9.92
N ARG A 174 -5.96 1.42 -9.17
CA ARG A 174 -5.93 0.02 -9.59
C ARG A 174 -6.77 -0.79 -8.63
N SER A 175 -7.69 -1.56 -9.19
CA SER A 175 -8.41 -2.57 -8.42
C SER A 175 -7.62 -3.87 -8.37
N TYR A 176 -7.85 -4.66 -7.33
CA TYR A 176 -7.28 -6.01 -7.19
C TYR A 176 -8.35 -6.97 -6.69
N THR A 177 -8.12 -8.27 -6.87
CA THR A 177 -9.01 -9.30 -6.30
C THR A 177 -8.57 -9.62 -4.87
N PRO A 178 -9.39 -9.33 -3.85
CA PRO A 178 -9.12 -9.70 -2.47
C PRO A 178 -8.74 -11.18 -2.33
N LEU A 179 -7.75 -11.45 -1.48
CA LEU A 179 -7.37 -12.82 -1.11
C LEU A 179 -8.37 -13.39 -0.11
N ASP A 180 -9.10 -14.44 -0.46
CA ASP A 180 -10.07 -15.09 0.43
C ASP A 180 -9.41 -16.13 1.37
N PHE A 181 -8.98 -15.67 2.55
CA PHE A 181 -8.45 -16.49 3.65
C PHE A 181 -8.66 -15.82 5.01
N ASP A 182 -8.57 -16.61 6.07
CA ASP A 182 -8.63 -16.12 7.45
C ASP A 182 -7.25 -16.06 8.09
N THR A 183 -7.08 -15.22 9.11
CA THR A 183 -5.87 -15.16 9.93
C THR A 183 -6.17 -15.49 11.38
N ASP A 184 -5.21 -16.12 12.07
CA ASP A 184 -5.27 -16.32 13.51
C ASP A 184 -4.91 -15.02 14.29
N ASP A 185 -5.02 -15.05 15.61
CA ASP A 185 -4.68 -13.91 16.48
C ASP A 185 -3.20 -13.45 16.39
N ASN A 186 -2.34 -14.26 15.77
CA ASN A 186 -0.93 -13.94 15.54
C ASN A 186 -0.69 -13.38 14.11
N GLY A 187 -1.73 -13.31 13.27
CA GLY A 187 -1.65 -12.89 11.88
C GLY A 187 -1.15 -13.99 10.94
N ASN A 188 -1.15 -15.27 11.37
CA ASN A 188 -0.82 -16.38 10.49
C ASN A 188 -2.04 -16.78 9.66
N VAL A 189 -1.82 -17.16 8.40
CA VAL A 189 -2.87 -17.71 7.53
C VAL A 189 -3.45 -18.99 8.14
N VAL A 190 -4.75 -19.01 8.36
CA VAL A 190 -5.51 -20.21 8.70
C VAL A 190 -5.82 -20.97 7.41
N ARG A 191 -5.31 -22.20 7.30
CA ARG A 191 -5.59 -23.06 6.14
C ARG A 191 -6.99 -23.64 6.27
N ASP A 192 -7.90 -23.13 5.45
CA ASP A 192 -9.28 -23.58 5.36
C ASP A 192 -9.58 -24.03 3.92
N PRO A 193 -9.92 -25.32 3.69
CA PRO A 193 -10.32 -25.81 2.36
C PRO A 193 -11.51 -25.08 1.74
N ALA A 194 -12.38 -24.45 2.53
CA ALA A 194 -13.48 -23.62 2.04
C ALA A 194 -13.02 -22.24 1.52
N LYS A 195 -11.79 -21.84 1.86
CA LYS A 195 -11.17 -20.57 1.52
C LYS A 195 -10.09 -20.80 0.45
N PRO A 196 -10.38 -20.54 -0.84
CA PRO A 196 -9.53 -20.96 -1.95
C PRO A 196 -8.12 -20.34 -1.87
N ASP A 197 -7.98 -19.15 -1.29
CA ASP A 197 -6.69 -18.47 -1.23
C ASP A 197 -5.85 -18.86 0.00
N SER A 198 -6.41 -19.57 0.98
CA SER A 198 -5.70 -19.97 2.21
C SER A 198 -4.47 -20.86 1.97
N SER A 199 -4.46 -21.58 0.84
CA SER A 199 -3.34 -22.44 0.42
C SER A 199 -2.25 -21.70 -0.36
N ILE A 200 -2.59 -20.55 -0.95
CA ILE A 200 -1.69 -19.77 -1.80
C ILE A 200 -1.24 -18.45 -1.19
N ALA A 201 -1.91 -17.97 -0.14
CA ALA A 201 -1.43 -16.87 0.68
C ALA A 201 0.03 -17.16 1.10
N ASP A 202 0.93 -16.21 0.81
CA ASP A 202 2.39 -16.29 0.97
C ASP A 202 3.18 -17.19 0.01
N THR A 203 2.55 -17.96 -0.86
CA THR A 203 3.29 -18.83 -1.80
C THR A 203 3.48 -18.19 -3.17
N ASN A 204 2.64 -17.23 -3.56
CA ASN A 204 2.72 -16.52 -4.83
C ASN A 204 2.61 -14.98 -4.66
N ALA A 205 2.61 -14.25 -5.80
CA ALA A 205 2.50 -12.79 -5.82
C ALA A 205 1.06 -12.25 -5.72
N LYS A 206 0.04 -13.09 -5.58
CA LYS A 206 -1.34 -12.64 -5.37
C LYS A 206 -1.43 -11.95 -4.01
N GLY A 207 -2.15 -10.82 -3.95
CA GLY A 207 -2.24 -9.99 -2.74
C GLY A 207 -0.90 -9.43 -2.25
N MET A 208 0.09 -9.30 -3.13
CA MET A 208 1.36 -8.63 -2.85
C MET A 208 1.41 -7.25 -3.51
N VAL A 209 1.91 -6.28 -2.76
CA VAL A 209 2.40 -5.01 -3.31
C VAL A 209 3.85 -4.84 -2.92
N LEU A 210 4.72 -4.67 -3.89
CA LEU A 210 6.16 -4.59 -3.67
C LEU A 210 6.78 -3.51 -4.53
N PHE A 211 7.44 -2.57 -3.89
CA PHE A 211 8.32 -1.60 -4.53
C PHE A 211 9.77 -2.05 -4.37
N GLN A 212 10.55 -1.94 -5.44
CA GLN A 212 11.99 -2.25 -5.43
C GLN A 212 12.77 -1.15 -6.16
N TYR A 213 13.85 -0.68 -5.55
CA TYR A 213 14.76 0.31 -6.10
C TYR A 213 16.17 -0.27 -6.25
N HIS A 214 16.72 -0.16 -7.46
CA HIS A 214 18.05 -0.64 -7.82
C HIS A 214 19.02 0.54 -7.96
N ALA A 215 19.91 0.73 -6.99
CA ALA A 215 20.76 1.91 -6.86
C ALA A 215 21.73 2.08 -8.03
N ALA A 216 22.37 1.00 -8.50
CA ALA A 216 23.40 1.10 -9.54
C ALA A 216 22.86 1.61 -10.88
N THR A 217 21.57 1.40 -11.15
CA THR A 217 20.90 1.86 -12.38
C THR A 217 19.96 3.04 -12.13
N GLY A 218 19.64 3.34 -10.87
CA GLY A 218 18.59 4.27 -10.50
C GLY A 218 17.18 3.84 -10.97
N ALA A 219 17.02 2.57 -11.36
CA ALA A 219 15.75 2.03 -11.83
C ALA A 219 14.89 1.61 -10.64
N TRP A 220 13.57 1.70 -10.80
CA TRP A 220 12.65 1.14 -9.84
C TRP A 220 11.56 0.33 -10.54
N ARG A 221 10.96 -0.58 -9.78
CA ARG A 221 9.82 -1.36 -10.22
C ARG A 221 8.78 -1.47 -9.12
N LEU A 222 7.51 -1.42 -9.52
CA LEU A 222 6.36 -1.63 -8.65
C LEU A 222 5.60 -2.86 -9.12
N PHE A 223 5.39 -3.80 -8.21
CA PHE A 223 4.54 -4.96 -8.41
C PHE A 223 3.23 -4.74 -7.70
N ILE A 224 2.14 -4.83 -8.46
CA ILE A 224 0.77 -4.81 -7.99
C ILE A 224 0.09 -5.99 -8.67
N GLU A 225 -0.34 -6.99 -7.90
CA GLU A 225 -1.12 -8.17 -8.34
C GLU A 225 -0.93 -8.54 -9.83
N GLU A 226 0.08 -9.36 -10.12
CA GLU A 226 0.42 -9.85 -11.47
C GLU A 226 0.85 -8.78 -12.50
N ARG A 227 0.93 -7.51 -12.13
CA ARG A 227 1.42 -6.42 -13.00
C ARG A 227 2.76 -5.87 -12.51
N ARG A 228 3.63 -5.54 -13.47
CA ARG A 228 4.94 -4.91 -13.25
C ARG A 228 4.95 -3.54 -13.92
N PHE A 229 5.35 -2.54 -13.15
CA PHE A 229 5.63 -1.19 -13.65
C PHE A 229 7.13 -0.94 -13.56
N GLU A 230 7.68 -0.24 -14.54
CA GLU A 230 9.10 0.12 -14.58
C GLU A 230 9.24 1.62 -14.74
N GLY A 231 10.08 2.23 -13.91
CA GLY A 231 10.53 3.60 -14.07
C GLY A 231 12.01 3.66 -14.42
N LYS A 232 12.40 4.56 -15.34
CA LYS A 232 13.79 4.94 -15.57
C LYS A 232 13.97 6.42 -15.24
N LYS A 233 15.12 6.78 -14.68
CA LYS A 233 15.51 8.18 -14.53
C LYS A 233 15.66 8.80 -15.93
N ASN A 234 15.09 9.98 -16.16
CA ASN A 234 15.40 10.77 -17.34
C ASN A 234 16.87 11.17 -17.24
N THR A 235 17.76 10.46 -17.94
CA THR A 235 19.16 10.86 -18.08
C THR A 235 19.19 12.06 -19.02
N GLY A 236 18.80 13.22 -18.49
CA GLY A 236 18.91 14.51 -19.15
C GLY A 236 20.38 14.82 -19.39
N GLY A 237 20.90 14.32 -20.51
CA GLY A 237 22.21 14.68 -21.03
C GLY A 237 22.21 16.15 -21.38
N LYS A 238 22.73 17.00 -20.49
CA LYS A 238 23.29 18.29 -20.88
C LYS A 238 24.49 18.01 -21.80
N LYS A 239 24.26 18.00 -23.12
CA LYS A 239 25.34 18.34 -24.05
C LYS A 239 25.50 19.86 -24.00
N ARG A 240 26.53 20.30 -23.27
CA ARG A 240 27.12 21.62 -23.45
C ARG A 240 27.52 21.77 -24.93
N LYS A 241 27.06 22.85 -25.56
CA LYS A 241 27.79 23.59 -26.58
C LYS A 241 27.64 25.07 -26.25
#